data_AF-A0A0G1AGL5-F1
#
_entry.id   AF-A0A0G1AGL5-F1
#
_cell.length_a   1.000
_cell.length_b   1.000
_cell.length_c   1.000
_cell.angle_alpha   90.00
_cell.angle_beta   90.00
_cell.angle_gamma   90.00
#
_symmetry.space_group_name_H-M   'P 1'
#
loop_
_entity.id
_entity.type
_entity.pdbx_description
1 polymer ?
#
loop_
_entity_poly.entity_id
_entity_poly.type
_entity_poly.pdbx_seq_one_letter_code
_entity_poly.pdbx_strand_id
1 'polypeptide(L)'
;MKNRKNQSFIKKYLLWITLLLVLLIPLFFLRQLTEEQQIVEREAAGSGEVRMHIQPTNITVNPGQHYETNIVLTKTVDRTIIISGAQAVLTFDTPLSVVSEQDISCGPQFNGLVFKQISGQSVTIMCTVNPGASNFINLTSADVILATVMVTVNNTAGQDASIQFTATRVTEANDTNLVPDVSTAGETATYTISNSQATATPTGGPTSTTVPSTPTPSPTVIQDTPTATPTVTFNCENQKIHGDYNCDIEVNDKDFSDWWGDFIGKLTTLKFFEYWRRVFF
;
A
#
# COMPACT_ATOMS: atom_id res chain seq x y z
N MET A 1 12.17 68.29 -22.39
CA MET A 1 12.70 66.95 -22.75
C MET A 1 13.23 66.23 -21.50
N LYS A 2 12.38 65.53 -20.72
CA LYS A 2 12.86 64.75 -19.54
C LYS A 2 12.01 63.53 -19.17
N ASN A 3 11.18 63.00 -20.08
CA ASN A 3 10.20 61.95 -19.74
C ASN A 3 10.25 60.66 -20.57
N ARG A 4 11.07 60.57 -21.63
CA ARG A 4 11.18 59.35 -22.46
C ARG A 4 12.13 58.28 -21.91
N LYS A 5 13.15 58.66 -21.11
CA LYS A 5 14.12 57.70 -20.55
C LYS A 5 13.52 56.85 -19.42
N ASN A 6 12.70 57.44 -18.53
CA ASN A 6 12.03 56.70 -17.45
C ASN A 6 11.00 55.70 -17.99
N GLN A 7 10.27 56.04 -19.05
CA GLN A 7 9.28 55.14 -19.64
C GLN A 7 9.91 53.86 -20.25
N SER A 8 11.11 53.98 -20.83
CA SER A 8 11.83 52.83 -21.37
C SER A 8 12.39 51.91 -20.27
N PHE A 9 12.79 52.47 -19.13
CA PHE A 9 13.34 51.71 -18.02
C PHE A 9 12.25 50.91 -17.29
N ILE A 10 11.09 51.53 -17.07
CA ILE A 10 9.91 50.90 -16.47
C ILE A 10 9.40 49.75 -17.34
N LYS A 11 9.34 49.93 -18.68
CA LYS A 11 8.92 48.85 -19.60
C LYS A 11 9.86 47.64 -19.59
N LYS A 12 11.18 47.87 -19.47
CA LYS A 12 12.15 46.76 -19.35
C LYS A 12 11.99 46.03 -18.02
N TYR A 13 11.83 46.75 -16.92
CA TYR A 13 11.61 46.14 -15.60
C TYR A 13 10.30 45.36 -15.53
N LEU A 14 9.21 45.90 -16.10
CA LEU A 14 7.92 45.21 -16.14
C LEU A 14 8.02 43.88 -16.89
N LEU A 15 8.77 43.85 -18.01
CA LEU A 15 8.96 42.66 -18.83
C LEU A 15 9.77 41.57 -18.10
N TRP A 16 10.80 41.98 -17.35
CA TRP A 16 11.58 41.07 -16.49
C TRP A 16 10.75 40.53 -15.32
N ILE A 17 9.91 41.35 -14.69
CA ILE A 17 9.00 40.91 -13.61
C ILE A 17 7.98 39.91 -14.13
N THR A 18 7.37 40.17 -15.30
CA THR A 18 6.42 39.21 -15.91
C THR A 18 7.10 37.91 -16.29
N LEU A 19 8.33 37.95 -16.82
CA LEU A 19 9.09 36.75 -17.15
C LEU A 19 9.41 35.92 -15.89
N LEU A 20 9.81 36.59 -14.81
CA LEU A 20 10.08 35.96 -13.52
C LEU A 20 8.81 35.33 -12.93
N LEU A 21 7.66 36.02 -13.01
CA LEU A 21 6.38 35.50 -12.52
C LEU A 21 5.95 34.26 -13.32
N VAL A 22 6.05 34.30 -14.65
CA VAL A 22 5.72 33.16 -15.52
C VAL A 22 6.63 31.96 -15.27
N LEU A 23 7.88 32.18 -14.84
CA LEU A 23 8.80 31.10 -14.46
C LEU A 23 8.49 30.54 -13.05
N LEU A 24 8.10 31.40 -12.11
CA LEU A 24 7.87 31.00 -10.71
C LEU A 24 6.51 30.34 -10.48
N ILE A 25 5.48 30.71 -11.26
CA ILE A 25 4.15 30.09 -11.17
C ILE A 25 4.19 28.56 -11.37
N PRO A 26 4.80 27.99 -12.45
CA PRO A 26 4.86 26.54 -12.61
C PRO A 26 5.72 25.85 -11.54
N LEU A 27 6.77 26.50 -11.02
CA LEU A 27 7.56 25.97 -9.90
C LEU A 27 6.73 25.86 -8.60
N PHE A 28 5.83 26.81 -8.35
CA PHE A 28 4.91 26.75 -7.22
C PHE A 28 3.88 25.62 -7.37
N PHE A 29 3.31 25.44 -8.56
CA PHE A 29 2.40 24.33 -8.84
C PHE A 29 3.08 22.96 -8.81
N LEU A 30 4.34 22.86 -9.28
CA LEU A 30 5.14 21.63 -9.18
C LEU A 30 5.42 21.24 -7.73
N ARG A 31 5.64 22.22 -6.83
CA ARG A 31 5.80 21.95 -5.39
C ARG A 31 4.52 21.40 -4.75
N GLN A 32 3.37 21.98 -5.06
CA GLN A 32 2.08 21.52 -4.55
C GLN A 32 1.79 20.07 -4.97
N LEU A 33 2.08 19.71 -6.23
CA LEU A 33 1.94 18.34 -6.72
C LEU A 33 2.88 17.35 -6.01
N THR A 34 4.10 17.77 -5.64
CA THR A 34 5.03 16.90 -4.91
C THR A 34 4.68 16.74 -3.44
N GLU A 35 4.10 17.74 -2.79
CA GLU A 35 3.77 17.67 -1.36
C GLU A 35 2.62 16.68 -1.09
N GLU A 36 1.58 16.63 -1.94
CA GLU A 36 0.49 15.65 -1.77
C GLU A 36 0.96 14.21 -2.00
N GLN A 37 1.83 13.97 -2.99
CA GLN A 37 2.40 12.63 -3.20
C GLN A 37 3.34 12.20 -2.05
N GLN A 38 4.04 13.15 -1.43
CA GLN A 38 4.96 12.87 -0.33
C GLN A 38 4.25 12.53 0.99
N ILE A 39 3.01 12.99 1.22
CA ILE A 39 2.24 12.62 2.43
C ILE A 39 1.91 11.12 2.42
N VAL A 40 1.70 10.51 1.24
CA VAL A 40 1.39 9.08 1.11
C VAL A 40 2.62 8.18 1.37
N GLU A 41 3.83 8.67 1.10
CA GLU A 41 5.07 7.89 1.27
C GLU A 41 5.72 7.97 2.67
N ARG A 42 5.24 8.81 3.60
CA ARG A 42 6.03 9.16 4.81
C ARG A 42 5.72 8.38 6.09
N GLU A 43 4.59 7.69 6.20
CA GLU A 43 4.31 6.87 7.38
C GLU A 43 4.79 5.44 7.14
N ALA A 44 6.10 5.23 7.28
CA ALA A 44 6.63 3.87 7.35
C ALA A 44 6.13 3.13 8.61
N ALA A 45 5.67 3.87 9.62
CA ALA A 45 5.21 3.35 10.91
C ALA A 45 4.07 4.20 11.51
N GLY A 46 3.20 3.55 12.28
CA GLY A 46 2.24 4.16 13.17
C GLY A 46 2.78 4.29 14.61
N SER A 47 1.98 3.87 15.60
CA SER A 47 2.34 3.97 17.03
C SER A 47 3.47 3.02 17.48
N GLY A 48 3.86 2.03 16.67
CA GLY A 48 4.95 1.09 16.98
C GLY A 48 4.58 -0.06 17.91
N GLU A 49 3.30 -0.36 18.09
CA GLU A 49 2.78 -1.36 19.04
C GLU A 49 2.60 -2.77 18.44
N VAL A 50 2.61 -2.86 17.10
CA VAL A 50 2.56 -4.09 16.33
C VAL A 50 3.78 -4.15 15.43
N ARG A 51 4.67 -5.08 15.76
CA ARG A 51 5.88 -5.33 14.99
C ARG A 51 5.52 -6.06 13.70
N MET A 52 5.85 -5.45 12.56
CA MET A 52 5.83 -6.12 11.26
C MET A 52 7.23 -6.61 10.93
N HIS A 53 7.38 -7.87 10.56
CA HIS A 53 8.69 -8.43 10.20
C HIS A 53 8.53 -9.61 9.25
N ILE A 54 9.66 -10.08 8.72
CA ILE A 54 9.73 -11.19 7.78
C ILE A 54 10.29 -12.41 8.51
N GLN A 55 9.69 -13.58 8.26
CA GLN A 55 10.10 -14.86 8.82
C GLN A 55 10.43 -15.86 7.68
N PRO A 56 11.61 -16.50 7.70
CA PRO A 56 12.73 -16.21 8.60
C PRO A 56 13.37 -14.85 8.33
N THR A 57 13.86 -14.18 9.38
CA THR A 57 14.53 -12.87 9.25
C THR A 57 15.92 -12.99 8.63
N ASN A 58 16.60 -14.11 8.86
CA ASN A 58 17.89 -14.41 8.25
C ASN A 58 17.84 -15.83 7.69
N ILE A 59 18.25 -15.99 6.43
CA ILE A 59 18.28 -17.30 5.78
C ILE A 59 19.43 -17.38 4.78
N THR A 60 19.93 -18.59 4.56
CA THR A 60 20.88 -18.91 3.50
C THR A 60 20.15 -19.61 2.37
N VAL A 61 20.32 -19.11 1.14
CA VAL A 61 19.66 -19.63 -0.07
C VAL A 61 20.68 -19.80 -1.20
N ASN A 62 20.33 -20.60 -2.21
CA ASN A 62 21.18 -20.83 -3.36
C ASN A 62 20.65 -20.12 -4.62
N PRO A 63 21.52 -19.76 -5.58
CA PRO A 63 21.10 -19.26 -6.88
C PRO A 63 20.11 -20.22 -7.57
N GLY A 64 19.04 -19.67 -8.14
CA GLY A 64 18.01 -20.44 -8.83
C GLY A 64 16.94 -21.09 -7.95
N GLN A 65 17.03 -20.93 -6.62
CA GLN A 65 16.01 -21.43 -5.72
C GLN A 65 14.80 -20.51 -5.65
N HIS A 66 13.65 -21.14 -5.38
CA HIS A 66 12.44 -20.50 -4.92
C HIS A 66 12.23 -20.89 -3.45
N TYR A 67 11.83 -19.94 -2.62
CA TYR A 67 11.54 -20.21 -1.21
C TYR A 67 10.38 -19.36 -0.72
N GLU A 68 9.71 -19.87 0.30
CA GLU A 68 8.59 -19.20 0.95
C GLU A 68 9.09 -18.32 2.09
N THR A 69 8.58 -17.10 2.17
CA THR A 69 8.76 -16.21 3.33
C THR A 69 7.43 -15.64 3.79
N ASN A 70 7.28 -15.46 5.09
CA ASN A 70 6.07 -14.93 5.69
C ASN A 70 6.29 -13.51 6.18
N ILE A 71 5.35 -12.63 5.87
CA ILE A 71 5.20 -11.32 6.50
C ILE A 71 4.29 -11.54 7.71
N VAL A 72 4.79 -11.19 8.88
CA VAL A 72 4.16 -11.53 10.16
C VAL A 72 3.99 -10.31 11.05
N LEU A 73 2.92 -10.35 11.86
CA LEU A 73 2.56 -9.33 12.83
C LEU A 73 2.73 -9.90 14.24
N THR A 74 3.43 -9.19 15.11
CA THR A 74 3.59 -9.54 16.53
C THR A 74 3.18 -8.36 17.40
N LYS A 75 2.32 -8.58 18.41
CA LYS A 75 2.04 -7.56 19.42
C LYS A 75 3.25 -7.37 20.34
N THR A 76 3.68 -6.12 20.56
CA THR A 76 4.83 -5.79 21.42
C THR A 76 4.45 -5.14 22.75
N VAL A 77 3.16 -4.83 22.95
CA VAL A 77 2.63 -4.15 24.14
C VAL A 77 1.64 -5.02 24.91
N ASP A 78 1.45 -4.69 26.19
CA ASP A 78 0.58 -5.47 27.08
C ASP A 78 -0.92 -5.26 26.80
N ARG A 79 -1.31 -4.06 26.35
CA ARG A 79 -2.72 -3.76 26.05
C ARG A 79 -3.28 -4.66 24.95
N THR A 80 -4.59 -4.80 24.90
CA THR A 80 -5.27 -5.53 23.81
C THR A 80 -5.13 -4.76 22.51
N ILE A 81 -4.78 -5.46 21.43
CA ILE A 81 -4.75 -4.93 20.07
C ILE A 81 -5.61 -5.83 19.21
N ILE A 82 -6.68 -5.27 18.64
CA ILE A 82 -7.55 -5.95 17.69
C ILE A 82 -7.45 -5.21 16.37
N ILE A 83 -7.25 -5.93 15.27
CA ILE A 83 -6.99 -5.34 13.95
C ILE A 83 -8.00 -5.81 12.91
N SER A 84 -8.26 -4.95 11.92
CA SER A 84 -9.13 -5.24 10.76
C SER A 84 -8.34 -5.52 9.49
N GLY A 85 -7.07 -5.13 9.42
CA GLY A 85 -6.25 -5.37 8.26
C GLY A 85 -4.87 -4.74 8.40
N ALA A 86 -3.99 -5.11 7.48
CA ALA A 86 -2.68 -4.51 7.37
C ALA A 86 -2.23 -4.38 5.92
N GLN A 87 -1.33 -3.43 5.70
CA GLN A 87 -0.69 -3.16 4.43
C GLN A 87 0.84 -3.16 4.64
N ALA A 88 1.56 -3.78 3.71
CA ALA A 88 3.01 -3.77 3.64
C ALA A 88 3.44 -3.35 2.23
N VAL A 89 4.41 -2.44 2.15
CA VAL A 89 5.15 -2.14 0.92
C VAL A 89 6.60 -2.56 1.16
N LEU A 90 7.07 -3.46 0.31
CA LEU A 90 8.38 -4.09 0.40
C LEU A 90 9.23 -3.69 -0.80
N THR A 91 10.53 -3.58 -0.58
CA THR A 91 11.55 -3.52 -1.64
C THR A 91 12.50 -4.70 -1.52
N PHE A 92 12.74 -5.34 -2.66
CA PHE A 92 13.61 -6.51 -2.78
C PHE A 92 14.93 -6.08 -3.42
N ASP A 93 16.06 -6.34 -2.78
CA ASP A 93 17.35 -6.13 -3.44
C ASP A 93 17.56 -7.16 -4.53
N THR A 94 18.23 -6.77 -5.62
CA THR A 94 18.77 -7.75 -6.57
C THR A 94 19.81 -8.61 -5.84
N PRO A 95 19.71 -9.95 -5.88
CA PRO A 95 19.08 -10.75 -6.93
C PRO A 95 17.73 -11.39 -6.58
N LEU A 96 17.03 -10.92 -5.55
CA LEU A 96 15.71 -11.42 -5.14
C LEU A 96 14.61 -10.81 -6.00
N SER A 97 13.56 -11.58 -6.26
CA SER A 97 12.37 -11.10 -6.99
C SER A 97 11.13 -11.89 -6.61
N VAL A 98 9.96 -11.29 -6.81
CA VAL A 98 8.68 -12.00 -6.83
C VAL A 98 8.20 -12.01 -8.26
N VAL A 99 7.88 -13.19 -8.80
CA VAL A 99 7.66 -13.35 -10.24
C VAL A 99 6.23 -12.96 -10.61
N SER A 100 5.26 -13.31 -9.77
CA SER A 100 3.86 -13.00 -10.03
C SER A 100 3.03 -12.71 -8.77
N GLU A 101 1.91 -12.03 -8.92
CA GLU A 101 0.96 -11.80 -7.81
C GLU A 101 0.29 -13.09 -7.31
N GLN A 102 0.34 -14.19 -8.07
CA GLN A 102 -0.10 -15.50 -7.58
C GLN A 102 0.89 -16.11 -6.57
N ASP A 103 2.14 -15.64 -6.55
CA ASP A 103 3.16 -16.04 -5.58
C ASP A 103 2.95 -15.40 -4.21
N ILE A 104 1.91 -14.57 -4.07
CA ILE A 104 1.57 -13.85 -2.85
C ILE A 104 0.19 -14.33 -2.38
N SER A 105 0.08 -14.76 -1.13
CA SER A 105 -1.18 -15.17 -0.51
C SER A 105 -1.37 -14.50 0.84
N CYS A 106 -2.55 -13.93 1.08
CA CYS A 106 -2.90 -13.43 2.42
C CYS A 106 -3.06 -14.58 3.40
N GLY A 107 -2.74 -14.34 4.67
CA GLY A 107 -2.94 -15.30 5.74
C GLY A 107 -4.42 -15.65 5.90
N PRO A 108 -4.74 -16.86 6.41
CA PRO A 108 -6.12 -17.38 6.42
C PRO A 108 -7.10 -16.57 7.27
N GLN A 109 -6.60 -15.78 8.23
CA GLN A 109 -7.42 -14.89 9.06
C GLN A 109 -7.82 -13.60 8.32
N PHE A 110 -7.13 -13.25 7.24
CA PHE A 110 -7.42 -12.09 6.39
C PHE A 110 -8.21 -12.52 5.15
N ASN A 111 -9.48 -12.83 5.37
CA ASN A 111 -10.41 -13.38 4.38
C ASN A 111 -11.27 -12.32 3.67
N GLY A 112 -10.87 -11.04 3.71
CA GLY A 112 -11.58 -9.92 3.12
C GLY A 112 -10.98 -9.44 1.82
N LEU A 113 -10.89 -8.12 1.69
CA LEU A 113 -10.28 -7.47 0.54
C LEU A 113 -8.78 -7.75 0.50
N VAL A 114 -8.30 -8.15 -0.67
CA VAL A 114 -6.90 -8.44 -0.96
C VAL A 114 -6.44 -7.55 -2.11
N PHE A 115 -5.31 -6.88 -1.91
CA PHE A 115 -4.61 -6.17 -2.98
C PHE A 115 -3.16 -6.62 -3.02
N LYS A 116 -2.68 -6.89 -4.24
CA LYS A 116 -1.32 -7.31 -4.52
C LYS A 116 -0.87 -6.54 -5.75
N GLN A 117 0.33 -5.99 -5.70
CA GLN A 117 0.92 -5.30 -6.84
C GLN A 117 2.42 -5.50 -6.83
N ILE A 118 2.97 -5.85 -7.99
CA ILE A 118 4.41 -5.93 -8.21
C ILE A 118 4.80 -4.84 -9.20
N SER A 119 5.74 -3.98 -8.80
CA SER A 119 6.27 -2.90 -9.61
C SER A 119 7.80 -2.93 -9.55
N GLY A 120 8.40 -3.70 -10.47
CA GLY A 120 9.83 -4.00 -10.44
C GLY A 120 10.20 -4.74 -9.15
N GLN A 121 11.10 -4.15 -8.37
CA GLN A 121 11.55 -4.70 -7.08
C GLN A 121 10.64 -4.31 -5.91
N SER A 122 9.59 -3.52 -6.15
CA SER A 122 8.62 -3.13 -5.12
C SER A 122 7.40 -4.03 -5.14
N VAL A 123 6.97 -4.49 -3.97
CA VAL A 123 5.78 -5.33 -3.79
C VAL A 123 4.86 -4.68 -2.77
N THR A 124 3.62 -4.39 -3.15
CA THR A 124 2.58 -3.90 -2.24
C THR A 124 1.59 -5.02 -1.95
N ILE A 125 1.31 -5.25 -0.67
CA ILE A 125 0.40 -6.27 -0.18
C ILE A 125 -0.54 -5.62 0.83
N MET A 126 -1.84 -5.83 0.65
CA MET A 126 -2.85 -5.45 1.61
C MET A 126 -3.78 -6.64 1.82
N CYS A 127 -4.00 -6.99 3.08
CA CYS A 127 -4.89 -8.05 3.49
C CYS A 127 -5.78 -7.54 4.62
N THR A 128 -7.09 -7.71 4.46
CA THR A 128 -8.10 -7.27 5.43
C THR A 128 -8.98 -8.44 5.86
N VAL A 129 -9.67 -8.31 6.99
CA VAL A 129 -10.77 -9.20 7.33
C VAL A 129 -11.98 -8.88 6.46
N ASN A 130 -12.92 -9.82 6.35
CA ASN A 130 -14.17 -9.57 5.62
C ASN A 130 -14.83 -8.25 6.09
N PRO A 131 -15.18 -7.34 5.18
CA PRO A 131 -15.71 -6.02 5.52
C PRO A 131 -16.90 -6.02 6.50
N GLY A 132 -17.80 -7.00 6.39
CA GLY A 132 -18.97 -7.18 7.25
C GLY A 132 -18.77 -8.18 8.40
N ALA A 133 -17.54 -8.62 8.68
CA ALA A 133 -17.25 -9.49 9.80
C ALA A 133 -17.34 -8.73 11.14
N SER A 134 -17.89 -9.40 12.16
CA SER A 134 -17.82 -8.96 13.55
C SER A 134 -16.61 -9.51 14.31
N ASN A 135 -15.89 -10.47 13.71
CA ASN A 135 -14.72 -11.12 14.28
C ASN A 135 -13.42 -10.55 13.68
N PHE A 136 -12.90 -9.50 14.30
CA PHE A 136 -11.58 -8.96 14.03
C PHE A 136 -10.46 -9.84 14.61
N ILE A 137 -9.22 -9.58 14.20
CA ILE A 137 -8.06 -10.38 14.62
C ILE A 137 -7.50 -9.80 15.93
N ASN A 138 -7.62 -10.55 17.02
CA ASN A 138 -6.97 -10.21 18.29
C ASN A 138 -5.50 -10.65 18.26
N LEU A 139 -4.59 -9.67 18.25
CA LEU A 139 -3.16 -9.94 18.21
C LEU A 139 -2.63 -10.36 19.59
N THR A 140 -1.71 -11.31 19.58
CA THR A 140 -0.98 -11.77 20.76
C THR A 140 0.51 -11.57 20.55
N SER A 141 1.33 -11.99 21.51
CA SER A 141 2.78 -12.05 21.34
C SER A 141 3.24 -13.17 20.39
N ALA A 142 2.33 -14.03 19.94
CA ALA A 142 2.62 -15.00 18.89
C ALA A 142 2.42 -14.36 17.50
N ASP A 143 3.22 -14.81 16.55
CA ASP A 143 3.19 -14.30 15.19
C ASP A 143 1.89 -14.68 14.49
N VAL A 144 1.27 -13.67 13.87
CA VAL A 144 0.14 -13.83 12.96
C VAL A 144 0.64 -13.57 11.54
N ILE A 145 0.44 -14.54 10.64
CA ILE A 145 0.84 -14.42 9.24
C ILE A 145 -0.12 -13.44 8.55
N LEU A 146 0.41 -12.29 8.13
CA LEU A 146 -0.27 -11.35 7.27
C LEU A 146 -0.35 -11.89 5.84
N ALA A 147 0.79 -12.30 5.31
CA ALA A 147 0.91 -12.84 3.97
C ALA A 147 2.12 -13.76 3.82
N THR A 148 2.03 -14.66 2.86
CA THR A 148 3.07 -15.57 2.41
C THR A 148 3.50 -15.17 1.01
N VAL A 149 4.82 -15.09 0.77
CA VAL A 149 5.42 -14.65 -0.49
C VAL A 149 6.42 -15.70 -0.96
N MET A 150 6.26 -16.19 -2.18
CA MET A 150 7.27 -17.02 -2.85
C MET A 150 8.30 -16.11 -3.52
N VAL A 151 9.54 -16.18 -3.04
CA VAL A 151 10.65 -15.36 -3.52
C VAL A 151 11.57 -16.21 -4.38
N THR A 152 12.02 -15.64 -5.48
CA THR A 152 12.93 -16.25 -6.44
C THR A 152 14.31 -15.61 -6.34
N VAL A 153 15.35 -16.44 -6.23
CA VAL A 153 16.74 -16.02 -6.30
C VAL A 153 17.24 -16.19 -7.73
N ASN A 154 17.74 -15.13 -8.36
CA ASN A 154 18.29 -15.23 -9.72
C ASN A 154 19.39 -16.32 -9.81
N ASN A 155 19.42 -17.07 -10.90
CA ASN A 155 20.43 -18.10 -11.19
C ASN A 155 21.88 -17.57 -11.20
N THR A 156 22.08 -16.29 -11.47
CA THR A 156 23.42 -15.66 -11.49
C THR A 156 23.72 -14.89 -10.19
N ALA A 157 22.96 -15.13 -9.13
CA ALA A 157 23.16 -14.49 -7.84
C ALA A 157 24.56 -14.83 -7.29
N GLY A 158 25.29 -13.81 -6.83
CA GLY A 158 26.61 -13.97 -6.22
C GLY A 158 26.88 -13.02 -5.05
N GLN A 159 25.87 -12.25 -4.64
CA GLN A 159 25.93 -11.28 -3.55
C GLN A 159 24.72 -11.47 -2.64
N ASP A 160 24.93 -11.23 -1.35
CA ASP A 160 23.86 -11.19 -0.36
C ASP A 160 22.86 -10.07 -0.71
N ALA A 161 21.61 -10.25 -0.25
CA ALA A 161 20.52 -9.33 -0.53
C ALA A 161 19.60 -9.18 0.68
N SER A 162 18.74 -8.18 0.64
CA SER A 162 17.75 -7.93 1.67
C SER A 162 16.35 -7.71 1.12
N ILE A 163 15.36 -7.89 1.98
CA ILE A 163 13.99 -7.42 1.77
C ILE A 163 13.71 -6.42 2.88
N GLN A 164 13.28 -5.22 2.50
CA GLN A 164 13.05 -4.09 3.41
C GLN A 164 11.61 -3.59 3.29
N PHE A 165 11.05 -3.10 4.39
CA PHE A 165 9.78 -2.39 4.38
C PHE A 165 10.04 -0.92 4.04
N THR A 166 9.28 -0.40 3.08
CA THR A 166 9.26 1.04 2.75
C THR A 166 8.02 1.73 3.29
N ALA A 167 6.94 0.97 3.49
CA ALA A 167 5.76 1.44 4.21
C ALA A 167 5.06 0.27 4.92
N THR A 168 4.50 0.55 6.08
CA THR A 168 3.66 -0.41 6.79
C THR A 168 2.42 0.31 7.33
N ARG A 169 1.35 -0.45 7.50
CA ARG A 169 0.17 0.00 8.23
C ARG A 169 -0.53 -1.19 8.84
N VAL A 170 -0.91 -1.08 10.11
CA VAL A 170 -1.76 -2.05 10.79
C VAL A 170 -2.91 -1.27 11.40
N THR A 171 -4.13 -1.48 10.90
CA THR A 171 -5.27 -0.67 11.33
C THR A 171 -5.95 -1.30 12.54
N GLU A 172 -6.00 -0.56 13.65
CA GLU A 172 -6.71 -0.98 14.85
C GLU A 172 -8.23 -0.88 14.68
N ALA A 173 -8.95 -1.86 15.23
CA ALA A 173 -10.40 -1.98 15.18
C ALA A 173 -11.08 -1.69 16.54
N ASN A 174 -10.32 -1.46 17.61
CA ASN A 174 -10.86 -1.24 18.96
C ASN A 174 -11.52 0.14 19.14
N ASP A 175 -10.99 1.18 18.48
CA ASP A 175 -11.55 2.52 18.55
C ASP A 175 -12.61 2.68 17.46
N THR A 176 -13.86 2.99 17.83
CA THR A 176 -14.95 3.12 16.86
C THR A 176 -14.91 4.44 16.07
N ASN A 177 -14.22 5.47 16.58
CA ASN A 177 -14.19 6.80 15.98
C ASN A 177 -12.89 7.06 15.19
N LEU A 178 -11.82 6.32 15.49
CA LEU A 178 -10.53 6.46 14.86
C LEU A 178 -10.05 5.15 14.24
N VAL A 179 -9.24 5.26 13.18
CA VAL A 179 -8.54 4.15 12.50
C VAL A 179 -7.03 4.29 12.73
N PRO A 180 -6.55 4.19 13.99
CA PRO A 180 -5.14 4.42 14.27
C PRO A 180 -4.29 3.34 13.60
N ASP A 181 -3.12 3.76 13.17
CA ASP A 181 -2.08 2.86 12.71
C ASP A 181 -1.23 2.43 13.90
N VAL A 182 -1.15 1.13 14.16
CA VAL A 182 -0.39 0.57 15.27
C VAL A 182 0.93 -0.09 14.84
N SER A 183 1.31 0.03 13.57
CA SER A 183 2.50 -0.61 13.02
C SER A 183 3.82 -0.02 13.50
N THR A 184 4.87 -0.85 13.55
CA THR A 184 6.28 -0.41 13.51
C THR A 184 6.73 -0.23 12.06
N ALA A 185 7.91 0.38 11.83
CA ALA A 185 8.47 0.61 10.49
C ALA A 185 8.76 -0.64 9.65
N GLY A 186 8.60 -1.84 10.21
CA GLY A 186 9.09 -3.07 9.64
C GLY A 186 10.55 -3.37 9.99
N GLU A 187 10.90 -4.65 9.97
CA GLU A 187 12.29 -5.12 10.15
C GLU A 187 12.85 -5.68 8.84
N THR A 188 14.12 -5.41 8.57
CA THR A 188 14.81 -5.93 7.38
C THR A 188 15.09 -7.42 7.54
N ALA A 189 14.79 -8.20 6.50
CA ALA A 189 15.28 -9.57 6.39
C ALA A 189 16.53 -9.64 5.50
N THR A 190 17.49 -10.48 5.88
CA THR A 190 18.73 -10.67 5.16
C THR A 190 18.85 -12.08 4.58
N TYR A 191 19.40 -12.14 3.37
CA TYR A 191 19.53 -13.34 2.56
C TYR A 191 20.98 -13.54 2.19
N THR A 192 21.60 -14.55 2.79
CA THR A 192 22.96 -14.96 2.43
C THR A 192 22.90 -15.86 1.21
N ILE A 193 23.56 -15.46 0.11
CA ILE A 193 23.59 -16.26 -1.12
C ILE A 193 24.80 -17.20 -1.09
N SER A 194 24.54 -18.50 -0.97
CA SER A 194 25.56 -19.53 -0.94
C SER A 194 25.76 -20.16 -2.32
N ASN A 195 26.99 -20.08 -2.85
CA ASN A 195 27.40 -20.73 -4.09
C ASN A 195 27.71 -22.24 -3.91
N SER A 196 27.43 -22.80 -2.74
CA SER A 196 27.57 -24.24 -2.49
C SER A 196 26.48 -24.96 -3.27
N GLN A 197 26.81 -25.44 -4.47
CA GLN A 197 25.95 -26.24 -5.32
C GLN A 197 25.48 -27.48 -4.55
N ALA A 198 24.30 -27.42 -3.93
CA ALA A 198 23.66 -28.59 -3.36
C ALA A 198 23.23 -29.49 -4.53
N THR A 199 23.80 -30.69 -4.62
CA THR A 199 23.37 -31.72 -5.55
C THR A 199 21.90 -32.01 -5.30
N ALA A 200 21.02 -31.59 -6.20
CA ALA A 200 19.59 -31.86 -6.09
C ALA A 200 19.34 -33.37 -6.17
N THR A 201 18.87 -33.98 -5.07
CA THR A 201 18.23 -35.29 -5.11
C THR A 201 16.75 -35.06 -5.43
N PRO A 202 16.22 -35.54 -6.58
CA PRO A 202 14.82 -35.37 -6.90
C PRO A 202 13.97 -36.20 -5.92
N THR A 203 13.19 -35.53 -5.07
CA THR A 203 12.12 -36.18 -4.30
C THR A 203 10.83 -36.01 -5.10
N GLY A 204 10.20 -37.14 -5.45
CA GLY A 204 9.12 -37.23 -6.43
C GLY A 204 7.95 -36.28 -6.16
N GLY A 205 7.47 -35.66 -7.23
CA GLY A 205 6.27 -34.82 -7.21
C GLY A 205 5.00 -35.67 -7.07
N PRO A 206 3.96 -35.16 -6.38
CA PRO A 206 2.62 -35.72 -6.46
C PRO A 206 1.96 -35.33 -7.79
N THR A 207 1.34 -36.32 -8.42
CA THR A 207 0.50 -36.25 -9.62
C THR A 207 -0.66 -35.26 -9.44
N SER A 208 -0.77 -34.26 -10.33
CA SER A 208 -1.96 -33.39 -10.41
C SER A 208 -3.14 -34.10 -11.09
N THR A 209 -4.25 -34.21 -10.37
CA THR A 209 -5.56 -34.53 -10.93
C THR A 209 -6.24 -33.24 -11.36
N THR A 210 -6.50 -33.08 -12.66
CA THR A 210 -7.27 -31.98 -13.24
C THR A 210 -8.76 -32.13 -12.94
N VAL A 211 -9.40 -31.09 -12.39
CA VAL A 211 -10.87 -30.96 -12.29
C VAL A 211 -11.31 -29.78 -13.18
N PRO A 212 -12.39 -29.90 -13.99
CA PRO A 212 -12.80 -28.85 -14.93
C PRO A 212 -13.52 -27.69 -14.22
N SER A 213 -13.13 -26.45 -14.53
CA SER A 213 -13.79 -25.22 -14.08
C SER A 213 -14.91 -24.78 -15.05
N THR A 214 -16.10 -24.52 -14.50
CA THR A 214 -17.27 -23.93 -15.18
C THR A 214 -17.15 -22.40 -15.23
N PRO A 215 -17.54 -21.70 -16.31
CA PRO A 215 -17.47 -20.24 -16.39
C PRO A 215 -18.67 -19.56 -15.71
N THR A 216 -18.40 -18.50 -14.95
CA THR A 216 -19.41 -17.61 -14.32
C THR A 216 -19.38 -16.23 -15.00
N PRO A 217 -20.54 -15.60 -15.30
CA PRO A 217 -20.62 -14.42 -16.16
C PRO A 217 -20.25 -13.09 -15.47
N SER A 218 -19.79 -12.16 -16.31
CA SER A 218 -19.43 -10.76 -16.05
C SER A 218 -20.67 -9.86 -15.94
N PRO A 219 -20.74 -8.87 -15.02
CA PRO A 219 -21.86 -7.93 -14.95
C PRO A 219 -21.68 -6.73 -15.88
N THR A 220 -22.83 -6.29 -16.44
CA THR A 220 -23.01 -5.13 -17.32
C THR A 220 -23.05 -3.82 -16.54
N VAL A 221 -22.28 -2.82 -16.98
CA VAL A 221 -22.29 -1.44 -16.45
C VAL A 221 -23.50 -0.67 -17.02
N ILE A 222 -24.31 -0.04 -16.16
CA ILE A 222 -25.30 0.98 -16.53
C ILE A 222 -24.77 2.33 -16.05
N GLN A 223 -24.71 3.29 -16.96
CA GLN A 223 -24.17 4.63 -16.76
C GLN A 223 -25.33 5.63 -16.65
N ASP A 224 -25.57 6.17 -15.46
CA ASP A 224 -26.47 7.31 -15.25
C ASP A 224 -25.67 8.58 -14.91
N THR A 225 -26.18 9.70 -15.42
CA THR A 225 -25.53 11.03 -15.43
C THR A 225 -25.99 11.87 -14.24
N PRO A 226 -25.11 12.54 -13.47
CA PRO A 226 -25.54 13.32 -12.30
C PRO A 226 -26.01 14.74 -12.67
N THR A 227 -27.11 15.15 -12.05
CA THR A 227 -27.64 16.53 -12.01
C THR A 227 -27.02 17.27 -10.82
N ALA A 228 -26.45 18.45 -11.04
CA ALA A 228 -25.79 19.25 -9.99
C ALA A 228 -26.75 20.22 -9.29
N THR A 229 -26.58 20.45 -7.97
CA THR A 229 -26.84 21.68 -7.14
C THR A 229 -26.67 21.34 -5.63
N PRO A 230 -26.30 22.22 -4.67
CA PRO A 230 -25.40 23.38 -4.61
C PRO A 230 -24.25 23.23 -3.57
N THR A 231 -23.24 24.09 -3.68
CA THR A 231 -22.00 24.10 -2.89
C THR A 231 -22.19 24.62 -1.45
N VAL A 232 -22.16 23.72 -0.47
CA VAL A 232 -21.61 24.01 0.87
C VAL A 232 -20.09 23.86 0.73
N THR A 233 -19.28 24.74 1.33
CA THR A 233 -17.83 24.56 1.36
C THR A 233 -17.51 23.35 2.24
N PHE A 234 -17.61 22.17 1.64
CA PHE A 234 -17.38 20.86 2.20
C PHE A 234 -15.88 20.67 2.38
N ASN A 235 -15.42 20.50 3.61
CA ASN A 235 -14.08 19.94 3.81
C ASN A 235 -14.17 18.43 3.56
N CYS A 236 -13.78 18.02 2.36
CA CYS A 236 -13.86 16.63 1.91
C CYS A 236 -13.11 15.66 2.84
N GLU A 237 -12.01 16.09 3.48
CA GLU A 237 -11.27 15.26 4.43
C GLU A 237 -12.10 14.84 5.66
N ASN A 238 -13.00 15.71 6.13
CA ASN A 238 -13.89 15.34 7.23
C ASN A 238 -14.91 14.28 6.78
N GLN A 239 -15.40 14.36 5.55
CA GLN A 239 -16.35 13.37 5.03
C GLN A 239 -15.72 12.01 4.83
N LYS A 240 -14.48 11.97 4.33
CA LYS A 240 -13.71 10.72 4.20
C LYS A 240 -13.54 10.01 5.56
N ILE A 241 -13.39 10.76 6.66
CA ILE A 241 -13.34 10.21 8.03
C ILE A 241 -14.70 9.63 8.46
N HIS A 242 -15.79 10.12 7.89
CA HIS A 242 -17.15 9.59 8.08
C HIS A 242 -17.55 8.56 7.01
N GLY A 243 -16.60 8.05 6.23
CA GLY A 243 -16.83 7.00 5.24
C GLY A 243 -17.38 7.47 3.88
N ASP A 244 -17.72 8.76 3.76
CA ASP A 244 -18.10 9.42 2.50
C ASP A 244 -16.81 9.86 1.81
N TYR A 245 -16.23 8.95 1.02
CA TYR A 245 -14.92 9.12 0.42
C TYR A 245 -14.94 10.14 -0.72
N ASN A 246 -16.02 10.14 -1.50
CA ASN A 246 -16.17 10.97 -2.68
C ASN A 246 -16.79 12.34 -2.36
N CYS A 247 -17.21 12.54 -1.10
CA CYS A 247 -17.70 13.79 -0.53
C CYS A 247 -19.05 14.23 -1.11
N ASP A 248 -19.91 13.25 -1.41
CA ASP A 248 -21.23 13.42 -2.01
C ASP A 248 -22.41 13.32 -1.04
N ILE A 249 -22.13 13.31 0.28
CA ILE A 249 -23.07 13.20 1.42
C ILE A 249 -23.75 11.86 1.61
N GLU A 250 -23.47 10.88 0.76
CA GLU A 250 -23.95 9.52 0.89
C GLU A 250 -22.77 8.60 1.19
N VAL A 251 -23.02 7.50 1.92
CA VAL A 251 -22.01 6.44 2.12
C VAL A 251 -22.54 5.20 1.42
N ASN A 252 -21.93 4.87 0.29
CA ASN A 252 -22.39 3.82 -0.61
C ASN A 252 -21.22 3.10 -1.32
N ASP A 253 -21.54 2.24 -2.30
CA ASP A 253 -20.53 1.47 -3.05
C ASP A 253 -19.63 2.35 -3.95
N LYS A 254 -20.07 3.56 -4.27
CA LYS A 254 -19.29 4.52 -5.05
C LYS A 254 -18.10 5.03 -4.24
N ASP A 255 -18.25 5.25 -2.94
CA ASP A 255 -17.13 5.63 -2.06
C ASP A 255 -16.04 4.58 -2.07
N PHE A 256 -16.42 3.30 -1.98
CA PHE A 256 -15.49 2.20 -2.11
C PHE A 256 -14.80 2.19 -3.48
N SER A 257 -15.58 2.36 -4.56
CA SER A 257 -15.06 2.31 -5.93
C SER A 257 -14.07 3.44 -6.22
N ASP A 258 -14.37 4.65 -5.74
CA ASP A 258 -13.52 5.83 -5.88
C ASP A 258 -12.24 5.68 -5.03
N TRP A 259 -12.37 5.23 -3.77
CA TRP A 259 -11.23 4.88 -2.92
C TRP A 259 -10.35 3.81 -3.55
N TRP A 260 -10.94 2.76 -4.12
CA TRP A 260 -10.22 1.65 -4.73
C TRP A 260 -9.40 2.12 -5.94
N GLY A 261 -9.96 3.00 -6.77
CA GLY A 261 -9.25 3.64 -7.88
C GLY A 261 -8.03 4.41 -7.41
N ASP A 262 -8.21 5.27 -6.40
CA ASP A 262 -7.12 6.04 -5.80
C ASP A 262 -6.08 5.14 -5.13
N PHE A 263 -6.51 4.04 -4.51
CA PHE A 263 -5.63 3.11 -3.81
C PHE A 263 -4.71 2.38 -4.78
N ILE A 264 -5.25 1.89 -5.90
CA ILE A 264 -4.45 1.33 -7.00
C ILE A 264 -3.48 2.38 -7.56
N GLY A 265 -3.93 3.62 -7.65
CA GLY A 265 -3.14 4.77 -8.08
C GLY A 265 -2.10 5.26 -7.06
N LYS A 266 -2.03 4.64 -5.87
CA LYS A 266 -1.17 5.05 -4.74
C LYS A 266 -1.41 6.49 -4.28
N LEU A 267 -2.66 6.97 -4.39
CA LEU A 267 -3.09 8.30 -3.96
C LEU A 267 -3.73 8.29 -2.57
N THR A 268 -3.95 7.11 -2.01
CA THR A 268 -4.61 6.91 -0.71
C THR A 268 -4.08 5.65 -0.02
N THR A 269 -4.56 5.38 1.20
CA THR A 269 -4.13 4.24 2.02
C THR A 269 -5.32 3.44 2.54
N LEU A 270 -5.04 2.30 3.18
CA LEU A 270 -6.04 1.48 3.87
C LEU A 270 -6.86 2.26 4.93
N LYS A 271 -6.36 3.41 5.42
CA LYS A 271 -7.05 4.26 6.39
C LYS A 271 -8.49 4.56 6.00
N PHE A 272 -8.71 4.99 4.76
CA PHE A 272 -10.02 5.49 4.32
C PHE A 272 -10.99 4.37 3.96
N PHE A 273 -10.49 3.22 3.50
CA PHE A 273 -11.29 2.01 3.41
C PHE A 273 -11.87 1.62 4.78
N GLU A 274 -11.09 1.75 5.84
CA GLU A 274 -11.56 1.39 7.19
C GLU A 274 -12.63 2.35 7.71
N TYR A 275 -12.58 3.64 7.34
CA TYR A 275 -13.67 4.56 7.65
C TYR A 275 -14.95 4.22 6.90
N TRP A 276 -14.86 4.00 5.58
CA TRP A 276 -16.01 3.57 4.78
C TRP A 276 -16.64 2.28 5.32
N ARG A 277 -15.81 1.25 5.54
CA ARG A 277 -16.26 -0.07 6.01
C ARG A 277 -17.08 0.01 7.30
N ARG A 278 -16.67 0.86 8.25
CA ARG A 278 -17.31 1.00 9.56
C ARG A 278 -18.68 1.68 9.52
N VAL A 279 -18.93 2.49 8.50
CA VAL A 279 -20.19 3.22 8.34
C VAL A 279 -21.15 2.46 7.44
N PHE A 280 -20.61 1.76 6.44
CA PHE A 280 -21.41 1.01 5.47
C PHE A 280 -21.95 -0.33 6.02
N PHE A 281 -21.20 -1.02 6.89
CA PHE A 281 -21.59 -2.30 7.51
C PHE A 281 -21.95 -2.16 8.99
#